data_AF-A0A6N7CIG0-F1
#
_entry.id   AF-A0A6N7CIG0-F1
#
_cell.length_a   1.000
_cell.length_b   1.000
_cell.length_c   1.000
_cell.angle_alpha   90.00
_cell.angle_beta   90.00
_cell.angle_gamma   90.00
#
_symmetry.space_group_name_H-M   'P 1'
#
loop_
_entity.id
_entity.type
_entity.pdbx_description
1 polymer ?
#
loop_
_entity_poly.entity_id
_entity_poly.type
_entity_poly.pdbx_seq_one_letter_code
_entity_poly.pdbx_strand_id
1 'polypeptide(L)'
;MVVSPLGKIIPVGVAEVLRVHLASGRQIELSRDQEFRTVTGWISLRELEIGQRLAIPRYIPEPIHGTRLADAEIILLAHMIGDGSCVKRQPIRYASIDEENLAAVATAATHFGVTAIRDEYAAARCITLRLPAPYRLGHGKRNPIAAWLDELGLFGLRSYEKFVPKVIFDVGNDQVALFLSHLWATDGSVRRDEKGNQGRVYYTSTSRRLIDDVAILLLRIGVHGRIKRVRKEGYRDCWHLTIAGSQNQAQFLSVAGVHGARGAG
;
A
#
# COMPACT_ATOMS: atom_id res chain seq x y z
N MET A 1 4.62 -1.25 -22.52
CA MET A 1 4.12 -2.62 -22.25
C MET A 1 2.77 -2.74 -22.93
N VAL A 2 2.48 -3.89 -23.52
CA VAL A 2 1.18 -4.18 -24.14
C VAL A 2 0.51 -5.21 -23.23
N VAL A 3 -0.76 -5.00 -22.88
CA VAL A 3 -1.54 -6.00 -22.16
C VAL A 3 -1.74 -7.19 -23.09
N SER A 4 -1.42 -8.39 -22.62
CA SER A 4 -1.57 -9.63 -23.38
C SER A 4 -2.57 -10.53 -22.66
N PRO A 5 -3.50 -11.20 -23.38
CA PRO A 5 -4.38 -12.18 -22.76
C PRO A 5 -3.56 -13.29 -22.09
N LEU A 6 -4.04 -13.75 -20.94
CA LEU A 6 -3.46 -14.91 -20.28
C LEU A 6 -3.63 -16.12 -21.20
N GLY A 7 -2.52 -16.79 -21.53
CA GLY A 7 -2.55 -18.05 -22.25
C GLY A 7 -2.97 -19.22 -21.34
N LYS A 8 -2.47 -20.41 -21.67
CA LYS A 8 -2.73 -21.62 -20.88
C LYS A 8 -2.01 -21.56 -19.53
N ILE A 9 -2.74 -21.83 -18.44
CA ILE A 9 -2.14 -22.11 -17.13
C ILE A 9 -1.64 -23.56 -17.14
N ILE A 10 -0.36 -23.76 -16.87
CA ILE A 10 0.29 -25.08 -16.86
C ILE A 10 0.68 -25.41 -15.41
N PRO A 11 0.03 -26.37 -14.76
CA PRO A 11 0.45 -26.86 -13.45
C PRO A 11 1.79 -27.60 -13.59
N VAL A 12 2.78 -27.23 -12.79
CA VAL A 12 4.13 -27.82 -12.80
C VAL A 12 4.36 -28.81 -11.64
N GLY A 13 3.33 -29.09 -10.83
CA GLY A 13 3.44 -29.99 -9.69
C GLY A 13 4.31 -29.42 -8.56
N VAL A 14 5.10 -30.28 -7.93
CA VAL A 14 6.06 -29.89 -6.87
C VAL A 14 7.40 -29.58 -7.52
N ALA A 15 7.90 -28.36 -7.32
CA ALA A 15 9.19 -27.91 -7.83
C ALA A 15 10.00 -27.23 -6.73
N GLU A 16 11.32 -27.34 -6.81
CA GLU A 16 12.21 -26.54 -5.98
C GLU A 16 12.10 -25.07 -6.38
N VAL A 17 11.88 -24.19 -5.40
CA VAL A 17 11.77 -22.74 -5.60
C VAL A 17 12.99 -22.03 -5.04
N LEU A 18 13.46 -21.04 -5.78
CA LEU A 18 14.52 -20.13 -5.37
C LEU A 18 13.93 -18.75 -5.13
N ARG A 19 14.38 -18.09 -4.05
CA ARG A 19 14.05 -16.69 -3.78
C ARG A 19 15.18 -15.79 -4.29
N VAL A 20 14.89 -15.00 -5.32
CA VAL A 20 15.83 -14.02 -5.88
C VAL A 20 15.63 -12.68 -5.18
N HIS A 21 16.73 -12.13 -4.65
CA HIS A 21 16.75 -10.81 -4.03
C HIS A 21 17.48 -9.82 -4.94
N LEU A 22 16.81 -8.72 -5.29
CA LEU A 22 17.41 -7.63 -6.06
C LEU A 22 18.01 -6.58 -5.12
N ALA A 23 19.05 -5.90 -5.57
CA ALA A 23 19.63 -4.74 -4.86
C ALA A 23 18.63 -3.59 -4.66
N SER A 24 17.55 -3.56 -5.44
CA SER A 24 16.43 -2.63 -5.24
C SER A 24 15.52 -3.00 -4.05
N GLY A 25 15.78 -4.12 -3.38
CA GLY A 25 14.99 -4.70 -2.29
C GLY A 25 13.81 -5.55 -2.73
N ARG A 26 13.47 -5.54 -4.02
CA ARG A 26 12.46 -6.43 -4.62
C ARG A 26 12.88 -7.89 -4.45
N GLN A 27 11.91 -8.75 -4.25
CA GLN A 27 12.12 -10.19 -4.15
C GLN A 27 11.10 -10.92 -5.02
N ILE A 28 11.48 -12.06 -5.57
CA ILE A 28 10.61 -12.92 -6.34
C ILE A 28 10.97 -14.39 -6.08
N GLU A 29 9.95 -15.24 -6.01
CA GLU A 29 10.11 -16.68 -5.82
C GLU A 29 9.68 -17.42 -7.08
N LEU A 30 10.56 -18.25 -7.61
CA LEU A 30 10.38 -18.90 -8.91
C LEU A 30 11.03 -20.29 -8.90
N SER A 31 10.57 -21.19 -9.78
CA SER A 31 11.30 -22.43 -10.06
C SER A 31 12.57 -22.15 -10.88
N ARG A 32 13.55 -23.06 -10.80
CA ARG A 32 14.88 -22.91 -11.44
C ARG A 32 14.83 -22.74 -12.97
N ASP A 33 13.79 -23.22 -13.62
CA ASP A 33 13.70 -23.24 -15.09
C ASP A 33 13.08 -21.95 -15.66
N GLN A 34 12.71 -21.00 -14.79
CA GLN A 34 12.23 -19.68 -15.23
C GLN A 34 13.38 -18.81 -15.70
N GLU A 35 13.11 -18.00 -16.72
CA GLU A 35 14.09 -17.07 -17.31
C GLU A 35 13.88 -15.64 -16.82
N PHE A 36 14.98 -14.90 -16.76
CA PHE A 36 15.00 -13.47 -16.54
C PHE A 36 15.59 -12.75 -17.73
N ARG A 37 15.07 -11.56 -18.01
CA ARG A 37 15.67 -10.67 -19.00
C ARG A 37 16.78 -9.84 -18.36
N THR A 38 17.97 -9.91 -18.92
CA THR A 38 19.13 -9.07 -18.57
C THR A 38 19.36 -8.00 -19.64
N VAL A 39 20.47 -7.27 -19.54
CA VAL A 39 20.92 -6.32 -20.56
C VAL A 39 21.41 -7.00 -21.84
N THR A 40 21.92 -8.23 -21.77
CA THR A 40 22.49 -8.97 -22.90
C THR A 40 21.53 -10.00 -23.52
N GLY A 41 20.42 -10.32 -22.85
CA GLY A 41 19.46 -11.30 -23.34
C GLY A 41 18.68 -11.97 -22.22
N TRP A 42 17.96 -13.04 -22.54
CA TRP A 42 17.34 -13.91 -21.56
C TRP A 42 18.40 -14.84 -20.94
N ILE A 43 18.26 -15.11 -19.65
CA ILE A 43 19.12 -16.04 -18.89
C ILE A 43 18.24 -16.89 -17.98
N SER A 44 18.53 -18.18 -17.87
CA SER A 44 17.87 -19.06 -16.90
C SER A 44 18.27 -18.66 -15.48
N LEU A 45 17.35 -18.84 -14.52
CA LEU A 45 17.68 -18.69 -13.10
C LEU A 45 18.81 -19.65 -12.64
N ARG A 46 19.04 -20.77 -13.33
CA ARG A 46 20.18 -21.68 -13.06
C ARG A 46 21.54 -21.05 -13.34
N GLU A 47 21.61 -20.16 -14.32
CA GLU A 47 22.84 -19.51 -14.79
C GLU A 47 23.02 -18.10 -14.22
N LEU A 48 22.04 -17.63 -13.44
CA LEU A 48 22.06 -16.29 -12.88
C LEU A 48 23.08 -16.18 -11.73
N GLU A 49 23.95 -15.20 -11.84
CA GLU A 49 24.99 -14.92 -10.84
C GLU A 49 24.69 -13.64 -10.04
N ILE A 50 25.19 -13.60 -8.79
CA ILE A 50 25.10 -12.41 -7.95
C ILE A 50 25.84 -11.25 -8.61
N GLY A 51 25.16 -10.10 -8.71
CA GLY A 51 25.70 -8.87 -9.32
C GLY A 51 25.19 -8.62 -10.74
N GLN A 52 24.57 -9.61 -11.39
CA GLN A 52 23.94 -9.42 -12.69
C GLN A 52 22.71 -8.50 -12.60
N ARG A 53 22.48 -7.72 -13.66
CA ARG A 53 21.40 -6.74 -13.74
C ARG A 53 20.18 -7.35 -14.43
N LEU A 54 19.07 -7.40 -13.72
CA LEU A 54 17.79 -7.85 -14.24
C LEU A 54 16.91 -6.68 -14.68
N ALA A 55 16.17 -6.88 -15.76
CA ALA A 55 15.13 -5.97 -16.20
C ALA A 55 13.97 -5.98 -15.17
N ILE A 56 13.48 -4.78 -14.86
CA ILE A 56 12.26 -4.60 -14.06
C ILE A 56 11.25 -3.78 -14.87
N PRO A 57 9.95 -3.94 -14.62
CA PRO A 57 8.94 -3.12 -15.28
C PRO A 57 9.15 -1.63 -14.96
N ARG A 58 9.13 -0.78 -15.99
CA ARG A 58 9.20 0.68 -15.83
C ARG A 58 7.83 1.33 -15.60
N TYR A 59 6.77 0.72 -16.10
CA TYR A 59 5.41 1.28 -16.02
C TYR A 59 4.42 0.15 -16.21
N ILE A 60 3.45 -0.02 -15.32
CA ILE A 60 2.38 -1.02 -15.46
C ILE A 60 1.15 -0.32 -16.04
N PRO A 61 0.60 -0.76 -17.19
CA PRO A 61 -0.58 -0.14 -17.76
C PRO A 61 -1.81 -0.32 -16.86
N GLU A 62 -2.77 0.59 -17.01
CA GLU A 62 -4.08 0.47 -16.39
C GLU A 62 -4.81 -0.80 -16.89
N PRO A 63 -5.63 -1.45 -16.05
CA PRO A 63 -6.46 -2.58 -16.48
C PRO A 63 -7.39 -2.19 -17.63
N ILE A 64 -7.51 -3.04 -18.66
CA ILE A 64 -8.43 -2.81 -19.80
C ILE A 64 -9.89 -2.81 -19.33
N HIS A 65 -10.23 -3.75 -18.46
CA HIS A 65 -11.56 -3.88 -17.86
C HIS A 65 -11.48 -3.54 -16.38
N GLY A 66 -11.13 -2.29 -16.09
CA GLY A 66 -11.03 -1.80 -14.72
C GLY A 66 -12.39 -1.66 -14.05
N THR A 67 -12.39 -1.66 -12.72
CA THR A 67 -13.55 -1.31 -11.91
C THR A 67 -13.43 0.14 -11.44
N ARG A 68 -14.56 0.79 -11.13
CA ARG A 68 -14.53 2.07 -10.42
C ARG A 68 -15.20 1.89 -9.06
N LEU A 69 -14.50 2.30 -8.01
CA LEU A 69 -15.05 2.33 -6.66
C LEU A 69 -15.60 3.72 -6.32
N ALA A 70 -16.38 3.84 -5.25
CA ALA A 70 -16.66 5.16 -4.71
C ALA A 70 -15.38 5.73 -4.10
N ASP A 71 -15.12 7.03 -4.29
CA ASP A 71 -13.92 7.67 -3.74
C ASP A 71 -13.87 7.54 -2.21
N ALA A 72 -15.02 7.57 -1.54
CA ALA A 72 -15.14 7.29 -0.11
C ALA A 72 -14.57 5.91 0.29
N GLU A 73 -14.77 4.88 -0.53
CA GLU A 73 -14.22 3.53 -0.28
C GLU A 73 -12.69 3.54 -0.43
N ILE A 74 -12.16 4.22 -1.45
CA ILE A 74 -10.72 4.37 -1.68
C ILE A 74 -10.05 5.09 -0.49
N ILE A 75 -10.62 6.23 -0.09
CA ILE A 75 -10.12 7.08 1.00
C ILE A 75 -10.15 6.31 2.32
N LEU A 76 -11.29 5.71 2.66
CA LEU A 76 -11.43 4.97 3.90
C LEU A 76 -10.50 3.75 3.92
N LEU A 77 -10.36 3.03 2.81
CA LEU A 77 -9.48 1.87 2.74
C LEU A 77 -8.02 2.24 3.03
N ALA A 78 -7.52 3.29 2.37
CA ALA A 78 -6.15 3.75 2.53
C ALA A 78 -5.84 4.09 4.00
N HIS A 79 -6.73 4.85 4.65
CA HIS A 79 -6.61 5.20 6.06
C HIS A 79 -6.75 4.00 7.00
N MET A 80 -7.65 3.05 6.69
CA MET A 80 -7.79 1.84 7.49
C MET A 80 -6.57 0.91 7.39
N ILE A 81 -5.88 0.91 6.25
CA ILE A 81 -4.62 0.18 6.06
C ILE A 81 -3.47 0.82 6.85
N GLY A 82 -3.36 2.14 6.90
CA GLY A 82 -2.37 2.81 7.75
C GLY A 82 -2.75 2.80 9.22
N ASP A 83 -3.43 3.87 9.64
CA ASP A 83 -3.72 4.19 11.04
C ASP A 83 -5.04 3.62 11.59
N GLY A 84 -5.78 2.86 10.77
CA GLY A 84 -6.98 2.16 11.22
C GLY A 84 -6.70 0.94 12.11
N SER A 85 -7.57 0.76 13.11
CA SER A 85 -7.64 -0.40 13.98
C SER A 85 -9.01 -1.07 13.87
N CYS A 86 -9.03 -2.31 13.37
CA CYS A 86 -10.22 -3.15 13.20
C CYS A 86 -10.02 -4.54 13.85
N VAL A 87 -9.45 -4.55 15.06
CA VAL A 87 -9.16 -5.79 15.80
C VAL A 87 -10.46 -6.46 16.28
N LYS A 88 -10.50 -7.79 16.25
CA LYS A 88 -11.65 -8.57 16.75
C LYS A 88 -12.03 -8.16 18.18
N ARG A 89 -13.33 -8.03 18.43
CA ARG A 89 -13.92 -7.66 19.73
C ARG A 89 -13.51 -6.27 20.26
N GLN A 90 -13.02 -5.39 19.39
CA GLN A 90 -12.77 -3.98 19.72
C GLN A 90 -13.57 -3.08 18.78
N PRO A 91 -13.93 -1.85 19.21
CA PRO A 91 -14.52 -0.87 18.31
C PRO A 91 -13.57 -0.58 17.14
N ILE A 92 -14.13 -0.37 15.94
CA ILE A 92 -13.36 0.14 14.81
C ILE A 92 -12.94 1.57 15.15
N ARG A 93 -11.64 1.82 15.01
CA ARG A 93 -11.04 3.12 15.32
C ARG A 93 -10.10 3.56 14.21
N TYR A 94 -9.97 4.87 14.08
CA TYR A 94 -8.94 5.53 13.28
C TYR A 94 -8.31 6.62 14.15
N ALA A 95 -6.99 6.76 14.13
CA ALA A 95 -6.29 7.77 14.93
C ALA A 95 -5.41 8.65 14.06
N SER A 96 -5.45 9.96 14.29
CA SER A 96 -4.61 10.92 13.58
C SER A 96 -4.42 12.18 14.42
N ILE A 97 -3.35 12.91 14.15
CA ILE A 97 -3.11 14.27 14.66
C ILE A 97 -3.51 15.35 13.63
N ASP A 98 -3.81 14.92 12.41
CA ASP A 98 -4.10 15.77 11.26
C ASP A 98 -5.61 15.88 11.07
N GLU A 99 -6.13 17.10 11.16
CA GLU A 99 -7.56 17.41 11.04
C GLU A 99 -8.12 17.13 9.64
N GLU A 100 -7.33 17.32 8.58
CA GLU A 100 -7.77 17.02 7.21
C GLU A 100 -7.94 15.50 7.01
N ASN A 101 -7.06 14.72 7.63
CA ASN A 101 -7.18 13.27 7.64
C ASN A 101 -8.42 12.80 8.44
N LEU A 102 -8.66 13.39 9.62
CA LEU A 102 -9.84 13.08 10.43
C LEU A 102 -11.13 13.44 9.68
N ALA A 103 -11.18 14.60 9.04
CA ALA A 103 -12.32 15.04 8.23
C ALA A 103 -12.55 14.10 7.03
N ALA A 104 -11.50 13.70 6.33
CA ALA A 104 -11.58 12.77 5.21
C ALA A 104 -12.16 11.41 5.64
N VAL A 105 -11.69 10.84 6.75
CA VAL A 105 -12.21 9.57 7.29
C VAL A 105 -13.65 9.71 7.77
N ALA A 106 -13.98 10.79 8.48
CA ALA A 106 -15.34 11.03 8.95
C ALA A 106 -16.34 11.17 7.78
N THR A 107 -15.94 11.86 6.71
CA THR A 107 -16.74 12.03 5.50
C THR A 107 -16.89 10.71 4.76
N ALA A 108 -15.80 9.98 4.55
CA ALA A 108 -15.81 8.69 3.88
C ALA A 108 -16.66 7.64 4.62
N ALA A 109 -16.69 7.67 5.96
CA ALA A 109 -17.52 6.77 6.76
C ALA A 109 -19.03 6.94 6.50
N THR A 110 -19.47 8.13 6.08
CA THR A 110 -20.89 8.40 5.77
C THR A 110 -21.40 7.57 4.59
N HIS A 111 -20.53 7.17 3.65
CA HIS A 111 -20.85 6.24 2.56
C HIS A 111 -21.39 4.90 3.09
N PHE A 112 -20.91 4.48 4.25
CA PHE A 112 -21.35 3.26 4.93
C PHE A 112 -22.52 3.50 5.90
N GLY A 113 -23.11 4.69 5.86
CA GLY A 113 -24.10 5.16 6.84
C GLY A 113 -23.51 5.34 8.25
N VAL A 114 -22.19 5.35 8.42
CA VAL A 114 -21.54 5.45 9.73
C VAL A 114 -21.20 6.91 10.04
N THR A 115 -21.72 7.40 11.16
CA THR A 115 -21.29 8.68 11.72
C THR A 115 -20.10 8.46 12.65
N ALA A 116 -18.95 9.06 12.30
CA ALA A 116 -17.76 9.00 13.14
C ALA A 116 -17.99 9.76 14.46
N ILE A 117 -17.54 9.15 15.58
CA ILE A 117 -17.55 9.80 16.89
C ILE A 117 -16.12 10.14 17.27
N ARG A 118 -15.88 11.41 17.55
CA ARG A 118 -14.58 11.94 17.95
C ARG A 118 -14.38 11.72 19.44
N ASP A 119 -13.34 10.97 19.78
CA ASP A 119 -12.86 10.80 21.15
C ASP A 119 -11.54 11.57 21.31
N GLU A 120 -11.51 12.50 22.26
CA GLU A 120 -10.31 13.24 22.63
C GLU A 120 -9.87 12.82 24.03
N TYR A 121 -8.68 12.23 24.11
CA TYR A 121 -8.04 11.90 25.37
C TYR A 121 -6.77 12.71 25.49
N ALA A 122 -6.69 13.60 26.48
CA ALA A 122 -5.54 14.50 26.69
C ALA A 122 -4.18 13.75 26.72
N ALA A 123 -4.16 12.50 27.18
CA ALA A 123 -2.95 11.67 27.23
C ALA A 123 -2.53 11.04 25.88
N ALA A 124 -3.45 10.90 24.92
CA ALA A 124 -3.22 10.12 23.70
C ALA A 124 -2.36 10.84 22.65
N ARG A 125 -2.15 12.16 22.79
CA ARG A 125 -1.44 13.02 21.81
C ARG A 125 -1.97 12.93 20.37
N CYS A 126 -3.14 12.34 20.18
CA CYS A 126 -3.85 12.22 18.92
C CYS A 126 -5.36 12.17 19.18
N ILE A 127 -6.12 12.47 18.14
CA ILE A 127 -7.58 12.33 18.14
C ILE A 127 -7.91 10.95 17.59
N THR A 128 -8.89 10.28 18.21
CA THR A 128 -9.39 8.99 17.72
C THR A 128 -10.83 9.15 17.24
N LEU A 129 -11.12 8.68 16.03
CA LEU A 129 -12.48 8.48 15.55
C LEU A 129 -12.91 7.05 15.86
N ARG A 130 -13.98 6.87 16.63
CA ARG A 130 -14.73 5.61 16.65
C ARG A 130 -15.71 5.58 15.50
N LEU A 131 -15.79 4.43 14.83
CA LEU A 131 -16.68 4.21 13.69
C LEU A 131 -17.74 3.16 14.09
N PRO A 132 -18.78 3.52 14.88
CA PRO A 132 -19.79 2.58 15.35
C PRO A 132 -20.73 2.15 14.22
N ALA A 133 -21.42 1.02 14.41
CA ALA A 133 -22.50 0.66 13.50
C ALA A 133 -23.66 1.65 13.65
N PRO A 134 -24.39 1.99 12.56
CA PRO A 134 -25.52 2.92 12.64
C PRO A 134 -26.77 2.33 13.29
N TYR A 135 -26.68 1.08 13.75
CA TYR A 135 -27.74 0.34 14.40
C TYR A 135 -27.18 -0.50 15.55
N ARG A 136 -28.07 -0.94 16.44
CA ARG A 136 -27.73 -1.87 17.51
C ARG A 136 -27.26 -3.20 16.91
N LEU A 137 -26.05 -3.61 17.29
CA LEU A 137 -25.51 -4.90 16.94
C LEU A 137 -26.23 -6.01 17.72
N GLY A 138 -26.37 -7.17 17.08
CA GLY A 138 -27.07 -8.35 17.60
C GLY A 138 -26.74 -9.56 16.73
N HIS A 139 -27.44 -10.67 16.95
CA HIS A 139 -27.19 -11.90 16.17
C HIS A 139 -27.30 -11.64 14.66
N GLY A 140 -26.28 -12.03 13.90
CA GLY A 140 -26.23 -11.85 12.44
C GLY A 140 -26.03 -10.41 11.95
N LYS A 141 -25.93 -9.41 12.83
CA LYS A 141 -25.69 -8.00 12.45
C LYS A 141 -24.23 -7.63 12.68
N ARG A 142 -23.65 -6.90 11.72
CA ARG A 142 -22.25 -6.48 11.75
C ARG A 142 -22.12 -5.02 11.39
N ASN A 143 -21.10 -4.34 11.92
CA ASN A 143 -20.77 -3.00 11.45
C ASN A 143 -20.50 -3.02 9.93
N PRO A 144 -21.11 -2.12 9.13
CA PRO A 144 -20.97 -2.14 7.67
C PRO A 144 -19.51 -1.99 7.20
N ILE A 145 -18.70 -1.16 7.86
CA ILE A 145 -17.27 -1.04 7.57
C ILE A 145 -16.54 -2.34 7.93
N ALA A 146 -16.90 -3.00 9.04
CA ALA A 146 -16.29 -4.29 9.39
C ALA A 146 -16.65 -5.40 8.40
N ALA A 147 -17.90 -5.45 7.92
CA ALA A 147 -18.34 -6.42 6.93
C ALA A 147 -17.59 -6.22 5.60
N TRP A 148 -17.50 -4.97 5.14
CA TRP A 148 -16.72 -4.61 3.96
C TRP A 148 -15.23 -4.96 4.10
N LEU A 149 -14.62 -4.70 5.27
CA LEU A 149 -13.23 -5.10 5.52
C LEU A 149 -13.05 -6.63 5.63
N ASP A 150 -14.07 -7.41 5.98
CA ASP A 150 -14.00 -8.88 5.91
C ASP A 150 -13.95 -9.35 4.45
N GLU A 151 -14.77 -8.77 3.58
CA GLU A 151 -14.79 -9.09 2.14
C GLU A 151 -13.45 -8.81 1.48
N LEU A 152 -12.76 -7.75 1.91
CA LEU A 152 -11.41 -7.40 1.48
C LEU A 152 -10.30 -8.22 2.16
N GLY A 153 -10.64 -9.05 3.15
CA GLY A 153 -9.70 -9.85 3.92
C GLY A 153 -8.80 -9.05 4.87
N LEU A 154 -9.20 -7.84 5.26
CA LEU A 154 -8.43 -6.91 6.08
C LEU A 154 -8.88 -6.83 7.54
N PHE A 155 -10.12 -7.23 7.84
CA PHE A 155 -10.63 -7.16 9.21
C PHE A 155 -9.85 -8.07 10.16
N GLY A 156 -9.50 -7.56 11.33
CA GLY A 156 -8.80 -8.31 12.37
C GLY A 156 -7.31 -8.50 12.14
N LEU A 157 -6.75 -8.00 11.04
CA LEU A 157 -5.31 -8.08 10.76
C LEU A 157 -4.50 -7.15 11.66
N ARG A 158 -3.30 -7.59 12.00
CA ARG A 158 -2.25 -6.75 12.59
C ARG A 158 -1.51 -5.96 11.51
N SER A 159 -0.81 -4.90 11.90
CA SER A 159 -0.07 -4.01 10.98
C SER A 159 0.90 -4.77 10.05
N TYR A 160 1.54 -5.84 10.53
CA TYR A 160 2.46 -6.65 9.73
C TYR A 160 1.79 -7.65 8.78
N GLU A 161 0.46 -7.80 8.86
CA GLU A 161 -0.35 -8.71 8.05
C GLU A 161 -1.11 -7.96 6.94
N LYS A 162 -1.28 -6.64 7.09
CA LYS A 162 -2.00 -5.79 6.14
C LYS A 162 -1.38 -5.86 4.73
N PHE A 163 -2.21 -5.69 3.71
CA PHE A 163 -1.84 -5.74 2.30
C PHE A 163 -2.77 -4.83 1.49
N VAL A 164 -2.49 -4.60 0.21
CA VAL A 164 -3.42 -3.90 -0.68
C VAL A 164 -4.43 -4.90 -1.26
N PRO A 165 -5.74 -4.75 -1.04
CA PRO A 165 -6.74 -5.65 -1.61
C PRO A 165 -6.75 -5.65 -3.14
N LYS A 166 -7.10 -6.80 -3.74
CA LYS A 166 -7.11 -7.00 -5.21
C LYS A 166 -7.86 -5.88 -5.94
N VAL A 167 -8.99 -5.43 -5.38
CA VAL A 167 -9.85 -4.41 -6.01
C VAL A 167 -9.09 -3.12 -6.34
N ILE A 168 -8.07 -2.73 -5.56
CA ILE A 168 -7.26 -1.53 -5.83
C ILE A 168 -6.31 -1.72 -7.02
N PHE A 169 -5.92 -2.96 -7.34
CA PHE A 169 -5.18 -3.23 -8.57
C PHE A 169 -6.07 -3.17 -9.81
N ASP A 170 -7.38 -3.36 -9.64
CA ASP A 170 -8.38 -3.36 -10.71
C ASP A 170 -8.92 -1.94 -11.01
N VAL A 171 -8.73 -0.95 -10.13
CA VAL A 171 -9.20 0.44 -10.39
C VAL A 171 -8.30 1.24 -11.33
N GLY A 172 -8.84 2.32 -11.88
CA GLY A 172 -8.13 3.23 -12.80
C GLY A 172 -6.96 3.99 -12.17
N ASN A 173 -6.09 4.59 -12.99
CA ASN A 173 -4.88 5.27 -12.51
C ASN A 173 -5.19 6.50 -11.63
N ASP A 174 -6.32 7.15 -11.86
CA ASP A 174 -6.85 8.23 -11.02
C ASP A 174 -7.16 7.75 -9.60
N GLN A 175 -7.83 6.60 -9.47
CA GLN A 175 -8.17 6.03 -8.16
C GLN A 175 -6.96 5.40 -7.46
N VAL A 176 -5.98 4.87 -8.22
CA VAL A 176 -4.68 4.49 -7.64
C VAL A 176 -3.94 5.70 -7.10
N ALA A 177 -3.95 6.84 -7.81
CA ALA A 177 -3.35 8.07 -7.32
C ALA A 177 -4.03 8.56 -6.04
N LEU A 178 -5.37 8.55 -6.00
CA LEU A 178 -6.15 8.88 -4.80
C LEU A 178 -5.82 7.94 -3.62
N PHE A 179 -5.78 6.63 -3.87
CA PHE A 179 -5.43 5.64 -2.86
C PHE A 179 -4.03 5.90 -2.29
N LEU A 180 -3.04 6.11 -3.17
CA LEU A 180 -1.66 6.38 -2.77
C LEU A 180 -1.54 7.68 -1.98
N SER A 181 -2.27 8.74 -2.38
CA SER A 181 -2.28 10.03 -1.70
C SER A 181 -2.72 9.92 -0.23
N HIS A 182 -3.82 9.20 0.01
CA HIS A 182 -4.33 8.97 1.36
C HIS A 182 -3.53 7.93 2.13
N LEU A 183 -2.99 6.90 1.48
CA LEU A 183 -2.13 5.92 2.14
C LEU A 183 -0.86 6.61 2.65
N TRP A 184 -0.26 7.48 1.84
CA TRP A 184 0.94 8.22 2.23
C TRP A 184 0.70 9.21 3.39
N ALA A 185 -0.54 9.65 3.60
CA ALA A 185 -0.90 10.51 4.72
C ALA A 185 -0.74 9.82 6.10
N THR A 186 -0.69 8.48 6.12
CA THR A 186 -0.59 7.66 7.33
C THR A 186 0.87 7.37 7.74
N ASP A 187 1.52 6.38 7.11
CA ASP A 187 2.90 5.95 7.37
C ASP A 187 3.91 6.51 6.34
N GLY A 188 3.49 7.49 5.54
CA GLY A 188 4.34 8.15 4.55
C GLY A 188 5.03 9.41 5.06
N SER A 189 6.15 9.77 4.45
CA SER A 189 6.88 11.00 4.72
C SER A 189 7.27 11.67 3.41
N VAL A 190 7.02 12.97 3.34
CA VAL A 190 7.59 13.91 2.37
C VAL A 190 8.25 15.00 3.20
N ARG A 191 9.55 15.18 3.03
CA ARG A 191 10.29 16.26 3.70
C ARG A 191 11.50 16.68 2.91
N ARG A 192 11.93 17.92 3.09
CA ARG A 192 13.24 18.37 2.65
C ARG A 192 14.30 17.96 3.66
N ASP A 193 15.38 17.35 3.19
CA ASP A 193 16.59 17.09 3.95
C ASP A 193 17.54 18.26 3.77
N GLU A 194 17.58 19.16 4.75
CA GLU A 194 18.38 20.39 4.72
C GLU A 194 19.87 20.09 4.57
N LYS A 195 20.37 19.04 5.24
CA LYS A 195 21.80 18.68 5.23
C LYS A 195 22.26 18.13 3.88
N GLY A 196 21.37 17.39 3.20
CA GLY A 196 21.65 16.80 1.88
C GLY A 196 21.15 17.62 0.70
N ASN A 197 20.48 18.76 0.96
CA ASN A 197 19.72 19.55 -0.01
C ASN A 197 18.89 18.70 -0.98
N GLN A 198 18.16 17.71 -0.46
CA GLN A 198 17.39 16.76 -1.26
C GLN A 198 16.01 16.48 -0.67
N GLY A 199 15.03 16.15 -1.51
CA GLY A 199 13.74 15.63 -1.06
C GLY A 199 13.88 14.21 -0.53
N ARG A 200 13.19 13.91 0.58
CA ARG A 200 13.03 12.55 1.11
C ARG A 200 11.56 12.18 1.07
N VAL A 201 11.24 11.27 0.16
CA VAL A 201 9.89 10.70 0.03
C VAL A 201 9.98 9.21 0.29
N TYR A 202 9.28 8.72 1.33
CA TYR A 202 9.22 7.29 1.62
C TYR A 202 7.93 6.89 2.32
N TYR A 203 7.58 5.61 2.23
CA TYR A 203 6.52 4.98 2.99
C TYR A 203 7.11 3.82 3.82
N THR A 204 6.62 3.65 5.04
CA THR A 204 7.10 2.58 5.94
C THR A 204 6.01 1.61 6.33
N SER A 205 6.35 0.33 6.44
CA SER A 205 5.44 -0.64 7.05
C SER A 205 6.21 -1.82 7.63
N THR A 206 5.63 -2.45 8.65
CA THR A 206 6.10 -3.77 9.13
C THR A 206 5.55 -4.92 8.28
N SER A 207 4.59 -4.66 7.38
CA SER A 207 4.14 -5.61 6.38
C SER A 207 5.00 -5.53 5.13
N ARG A 208 5.75 -6.59 4.86
CA ARG A 208 6.52 -6.72 3.62
C ARG A 208 5.61 -6.74 2.39
N ARG A 209 4.49 -7.46 2.49
CA ARG A 209 3.50 -7.59 1.41
C ARG A 209 2.92 -6.23 1.02
N LEU A 210 2.53 -5.41 2.02
CA LEU A 210 2.03 -4.06 1.75
C LEU A 210 3.05 -3.21 0.99
N ILE A 211 4.34 -3.29 1.36
CA ILE A 211 5.40 -2.57 0.64
C ILE A 211 5.57 -3.05 -0.80
N ASP A 212 5.53 -4.36 -1.03
CA ASP A 212 5.62 -4.91 -2.39
C ASP A 212 4.39 -4.49 -3.24
N ASP A 213 3.19 -4.54 -2.66
CA ASP A 213 1.94 -4.11 -3.28
C ASP A 213 1.97 -2.62 -3.66
N VAL A 214 2.37 -1.74 -2.73
CA VAL A 214 2.51 -0.30 -2.98
C VAL A 214 3.59 -0.03 -4.02
N ALA A 215 4.69 -0.79 -4.03
CA ALA A 215 5.72 -0.66 -5.06
C ALA A 215 5.19 -1.01 -6.45
N ILE A 216 4.23 -1.95 -6.57
CA ILE A 216 3.53 -2.25 -7.83
C ILE A 216 2.61 -1.10 -8.24
N LEU A 217 1.83 -0.55 -7.30
CA LEU A 217 0.95 0.60 -7.58
C LEU A 217 1.74 1.85 -8.01
N LEU A 218 2.91 2.11 -7.43
CA LEU A 218 3.78 3.20 -7.89
C LEU A 218 4.17 3.04 -9.37
N LEU A 219 4.38 1.81 -9.86
CA LEU A 219 4.67 1.57 -11.28
C LEU A 219 3.48 1.94 -12.19
N ARG A 220 2.24 1.92 -11.69
CA ARG A 220 1.05 2.37 -12.44
C ARG A 220 1.04 3.87 -12.71
N ILE A 221 1.69 4.65 -11.85
CA ILE A 221 1.82 6.11 -12.01
C ILE A 221 3.22 6.51 -12.49
N GLY A 222 4.02 5.55 -12.95
CA GLY A 222 5.35 5.80 -13.51
C GLY A 222 6.44 6.11 -12.48
N VAL A 223 6.24 5.75 -11.21
CA VAL A 223 7.16 6.04 -10.11
C VAL A 223 7.91 4.79 -9.69
N HIS A 224 9.24 4.91 -9.52
CA HIS A 224 10.08 3.82 -9.04
C HIS A 224 10.53 4.03 -7.59
N GLY A 225 10.30 3.00 -6.78
CA GLY A 225 10.82 2.92 -5.42
C GLY A 225 11.94 1.89 -5.23
N ARG A 226 12.74 2.09 -4.19
CA ARG A 226 13.65 1.10 -3.61
C ARG A 226 13.15 0.68 -2.23
N ILE A 227 13.26 -0.60 -1.94
CA ILE A 227 12.83 -1.19 -0.67
C ILE A 227 14.07 -1.47 0.18
N LYS A 228 14.06 -1.04 1.44
CA LYS A 228 15.12 -1.32 2.41
C LYS A 228 14.53 -1.91 3.68
N ARG A 229 15.12 -3.02 4.16
CA ARG A 229 14.83 -3.56 5.49
C ARG A 229 15.53 -2.72 6.55
N VAL A 230 14.80 -2.33 7.57
CA VAL A 230 15.28 -1.56 8.71
C VAL A 230 15.01 -2.36 9.98
N ARG A 231 16.06 -2.58 10.77
CA ARG A 231 16.01 -3.35 12.02
C ARG A 231 16.19 -2.43 13.21
N LYS A 232 15.41 -2.66 14.26
CA LYS A 232 15.56 -2.05 15.57
C LYS A 232 15.40 -3.16 16.62
N GLU A 233 16.36 -3.27 17.53
CA GLU A 233 16.35 -4.28 18.58
C GLU A 233 15.07 -4.19 19.42
N GLY A 234 14.43 -5.33 19.70
CA GLY A 234 13.15 -5.40 20.41
C GLY A 234 11.92 -5.08 19.55
N TYR A 235 12.08 -4.75 18.27
CA TYR A 235 10.99 -4.47 17.34
C TYR A 235 11.01 -5.42 16.14
N ARG A 236 9.84 -5.60 15.52
CA ARG A 236 9.73 -6.30 14.24
C ARG A 236 10.49 -5.52 13.16
N ASP A 237 10.97 -6.24 12.14
CA ASP A 237 11.52 -5.59 10.94
C ASP A 237 10.53 -4.60 10.34
N CYS A 238 11.05 -3.43 9.99
CA CYS A 238 10.34 -2.44 9.20
C CYS A 238 10.90 -2.43 7.78
N TRP A 239 10.06 -2.08 6.82
CA TRP A 239 10.40 -1.98 5.41
C TRP A 239 10.13 -0.56 4.94
N HIS A 240 11.16 0.07 4.40
CA HIS A 240 11.09 1.43 3.88
C HIS A 240 11.06 1.37 2.36
N LEU A 241 9.98 1.86 1.75
CA LEU A 241 9.87 2.11 0.32
C LEU A 241 10.23 3.56 0.05
N THR A 242 11.43 3.81 -0.47
CA THR A 242 11.93 5.15 -0.77
C THR A 242 11.76 5.48 -2.24
N ILE A 243 11.17 6.63 -2.53
CA ILE A 243 11.09 7.23 -3.87
C ILE A 243 12.31 8.13 -4.03
N ALA A 244 13.29 7.67 -4.81
CA ALA A 244 14.58 8.34 -4.99
C ALA A 244 14.71 8.95 -6.40
N GLY A 245 15.44 10.05 -6.48
CA GLY A 245 15.67 10.80 -7.72
C GLY A 245 14.56 11.82 -7.98
N SER A 246 14.97 12.99 -8.46
CA SER A 246 14.07 14.14 -8.68
C SER A 246 12.91 13.82 -9.62
N GLN A 247 13.15 13.05 -10.68
CA GLN A 247 12.10 12.67 -11.63
C GLN A 247 11.00 11.82 -10.97
N ASN A 248 11.35 10.80 -10.18
CA ASN A 248 10.37 9.97 -9.48
C ASN A 248 9.63 10.76 -8.40
N GLN A 249 10.34 11.63 -7.68
CA GLN A 249 9.73 12.47 -6.65
C GLN A 249 8.77 13.49 -7.25
N ALA A 250 9.16 14.19 -8.31
CA ALA A 250 8.29 15.11 -9.04
C ALA A 250 7.06 14.40 -9.59
N GLN A 251 7.22 13.22 -10.20
CA GLN A 251 6.11 12.41 -10.73
C GLN A 251 5.14 11.96 -9.63
N PHE A 252 5.66 11.51 -8.48
CA PHE A 252 4.81 11.11 -7.36
C PHE A 252 4.01 12.29 -6.81
N LEU A 253 4.69 13.42 -6.58
CA LEU A 253 4.07 14.61 -6.02
C LEU A 253 3.07 15.27 -6.99
N SER A 254 3.31 15.20 -8.30
CA SER A 254 2.39 15.75 -9.30
C SER A 254 1.15 14.89 -9.53
N VAL A 255 1.28 13.56 -9.48
CA VAL A 255 0.17 12.64 -9.81
C VAL A 255 -0.64 12.25 -8.58
N ALA A 256 0.01 11.89 -7.48
CA ALA A 256 -0.66 11.42 -6.26
C ALA A 256 -0.62 12.48 -5.15
N GLY A 257 0.53 13.11 -4.94
CA GLY A 257 0.73 13.99 -3.78
C GLY A 257 0.57 13.24 -2.46
N VAL A 258 0.32 13.99 -1.39
CA VAL A 258 -0.03 13.45 -0.07
C VAL A 258 -1.17 14.28 0.50
N HIS A 259 -2.23 13.62 0.97
CA HIS A 259 -3.34 14.32 1.60
C HIS A 259 -2.96 14.84 2.99
N GLY A 260 -3.53 15.97 3.39
CA GLY A 260 -3.33 16.59 4.70
C GLY A 260 -2.01 17.34 4.86
N ALA A 261 -1.70 17.71 6.10
CA ALA A 261 -0.58 18.58 6.47
C ALA A 261 0.79 18.03 6.02
N ARG A 262 0.92 16.70 5.87
CA ARG A 262 2.16 16.08 5.36
C ARG A 262 2.46 16.38 3.89
N GLY A 263 1.46 16.77 3.11
CA GLY A 263 1.62 17.17 1.71
C GLY A 263 1.94 18.65 1.50
N ALA A 264 1.87 19.47 2.55
CA ALA A 264 2.07 20.93 2.46
C ALA A 264 3.55 21.36 2.48
N GLY A 265 4.50 20.42 2.59
CA GLY A 265 5.93 20.68 2.78
C GLY A 265 6.85 20.25 1.65
#